data_AF-A0A1G8S0F4-F1
#
_entry.id   AF-A0A1G8S0F4-F1
#
_cell.length_a   1.000
_cell.length_b   1.000
_cell.length_c   1.000
_cell.angle_alpha   90.00
_cell.angle_beta   90.00
_cell.angle_gamma   90.00
#
_symmetry.space_group_name_H-M   'P 1'
#
loop_
_entity.id
_entity.type
_entity.pdbx_description
1 polymer ?
#
loop_
_entity_poly.entity_id
_entity_poly.type
_entity_poly.pdbx_seq_one_letter_code
_entity_poly.pdbx_strand_id
1 'polypeptide(L)' 'MDDEFGSGYARVLAGSLVLAGVGGRTADQALAAGVEPRKVWLAVCDVQDVPEERRLGRDIKIKDGSSPL' A
#
# COMPACT_ATOMS: atom_id res chain seq x y z
N MET A 1 -1.30 -0.46 -3.18
CA MET A 1 -0.12 -1.26 -3.59
C MET A 1 -0.37 -1.94 -4.93
N ASP A 2 -1.41 -2.76 -5.07
CA ASP A 2 -1.74 -3.47 -6.32
C ASP A 2 -1.80 -2.57 -7.56
N ASP A 3 -2.38 -1.39 -7.43
CA ASP A 3 -2.54 -0.45 -8.55
C ASP A 3 -1.19 0.12 -9.06
N GLU A 4 -0.19 0.27 -8.19
CA GLU A 4 1.15 0.78 -8.56
C GLU A 4 2.09 -0.34 -9.01
N PHE A 5 2.01 -1.51 -8.37
CA PHE A 5 3.01 -2.57 -8.52
C PHE A 5 2.49 -3.86 -9.17
N GLY A 6 1.18 -3.97 -9.38
CA GLY A 6 0.51 -5.21 -9.81
C GLY A 6 0.41 -6.26 -8.68
N SER A 7 -0.60 -7.13 -8.77
CA SER A 7 -0.97 -8.07 -7.70
C SER A 7 0.15 -9.00 -7.22
N GLY A 8 0.89 -9.59 -8.16
CA GLY A 8 1.98 -10.52 -7.84
C GLY A 8 3.13 -9.84 -7.09
N TYR A 9 3.65 -8.75 -7.66
CA TYR A 9 4.79 -8.05 -7.08
C TYR A 9 4.42 -7.29 -5.80
N ALA A 10 3.21 -6.70 -5.74
CA ALA A 10 2.70 -6.07 -4.52
C ALA A 10 2.67 -7.04 -3.32
N ARG A 11 2.26 -8.30 -3.54
CA ARG A 11 2.24 -9.33 -2.50
C ARG A 11 3.65 -9.66 -1.99
N VAL A 12 4.61 -9.84 -2.90
CA VAL A 12 6.02 -10.10 -2.55
C VAL A 12 6.60 -8.92 -1.77
N LEU A 13 6.38 -7.70 -2.26
CA LEU A 13 6.87 -6.48 -1.64
C LEU A 13 6.31 -6.29 -0.23
N ALA A 14 5.01 -6.49 -0.05
CA ALA A 14 4.36 -6.34 1.25
C ALA A 14 4.91 -7.29 2.32
N GLY A 15 5.30 -8.51 1.92
CA GLY A 15 5.80 -9.54 2.84
C GLY A 15 7.31 -9.57 3.03
N SER A 16 8.10 -8.94 2.14
CA SER A 16 9.55 -9.15 2.10
C SER A 16 10.38 -7.86 2.23
N LEU A 17 9.82 -6.71 1.84
CA LEU A 17 10.54 -5.43 1.92
C LEU A 17 10.51 -4.91 3.35
N VAL A 18 11.68 -4.79 3.99
CA VAL A 18 11.81 -4.22 5.33
C VAL A 18 11.88 -2.69 5.23
N LEU A 19 10.96 -2.02 5.94
CA LEU A 19 10.75 -0.58 5.85
C LEU A 19 11.23 0.12 7.14
N ALA A 20 12.29 0.91 7.02
CA ALA A 20 12.82 1.69 8.14
C ALA A 20 11.79 2.67 8.72
N GLY A 21 10.98 3.32 7.87
CA GLY A 21 9.96 4.31 8.25
C GLY A 21 8.83 3.80 9.15
N VAL A 22 8.71 2.47 9.32
CA VAL A 22 7.73 1.81 10.21
C VAL A 22 8.39 0.87 11.23
N GLY A 23 9.65 1.17 11.57
CA GLY A 23 10.38 0.49 12.64
C GLY A 23 11.05 -0.81 12.22
N GLY A 24 11.52 -0.89 10.97
CA GLY A 24 12.24 -2.06 10.47
C GLY A 24 11.35 -3.28 10.28
N ARG A 25 10.09 -3.05 9.92
CA ARG A 25 9.08 -4.10 9.67
C ARG A 25 8.75 -4.19 8.20
N THR A 26 8.24 -5.34 7.77
CA THR A 26 7.58 -5.43 6.46
C THR A 26 6.23 -4.71 6.49
N ALA A 27 5.63 -4.45 5.33
CA ALA A 27 4.32 -3.81 5.28
C ALA A 27 3.25 -4.65 6.00
N ASP A 28 3.28 -5.97 5.79
CA ASP A 28 2.37 -6.92 6.47
C ASP A 28 2.54 -6.88 7.99
N GLN A 29 3.79 -6.93 8.47
CA GLN A 29 4.10 -6.82 9.90
C GLN A 29 3.70 -5.47 10.50
N ALA A 30 3.91 -4.38 9.77
CA ALA A 30 3.56 -3.03 10.24
C ALA A 30 2.04 -2.88 10.36
N LEU A 31 1.27 -3.35 9.38
CA LEU A 31 -0.19 -3.36 9.42
C LEU A 31 -0.69 -4.24 10.58
N ALA A 32 -0.13 -5.44 10.76
CA ALA A 32 -0.47 -6.33 11.86
C ALA A 32 -0.16 -5.70 13.24
N ALA A 33 0.87 -4.86 13.32
CA ALA A 33 1.22 -4.10 14.51
C ALA A 33 0.37 -2.82 14.72
N GLY A 34 -0.65 -2.58 13.88
CA GLY A 34 -1.55 -1.44 13.99
C GLY A 34 -1.00 -0.12 13.45
N VAL A 35 0.07 -0.14 12.66
CA VAL A 35 0.57 1.07 11.98
C VAL A 35 -0.45 1.51 10.93
N GLU A 36 -0.74 2.82 10.88
CA GLU A 36 -1.68 3.37 9.91
C GLU A 36 -1.30 2.99 8.46
N PRO A 37 -2.25 2.48 7.65
CA PRO A 37 -1.99 2.07 6.28
C PRO A 37 -1.36 3.17 5.41
N ARG A 38 -1.76 4.44 5.63
CA ARG A 38 -1.15 5.59 4.95
C ARG A 38 0.34 5.70 5.25
N LYS A 39 0.74 5.52 6.50
CA LYS A 39 2.16 5.58 6.90
C LYS A 39 2.96 4.42 6.31
N VAL A 40 2.38 3.22 6.28
CA VAL A 40 2.98 2.05 5.63
C VAL A 40 3.17 2.29 4.13
N TRP A 41 2.14 2.84 3.46
CA TRP A 41 2.20 3.17 2.05
C TRP A 41 3.28 4.22 1.73
N LEU A 42 3.35 5.31 2.50
CA LEU A 42 4.39 6.33 2.33
C LEU A 42 5.80 5.74 2.51
N ALA A 43 6.00 4.87 3.51
CA ALA A 43 7.29 4.21 3.70
C ALA A 43 7.66 3.30 2.51
N VAL A 44 6.69 2.62 1.89
CA VAL A 44 6.93 1.88 0.65
C VAL A 44 7.28 2.83 -0.49
N CYS A 45 6.53 3.92 -0.66
CA CYS A 45 6.79 4.91 -1.70
C CYS A 45 8.19 5.51 -1.60
N ASP A 46 8.68 5.79 -0.40
CA ASP A 46 10.02 6.34 -0.20
C ASP A 46 11.11 5.33 -0.53
N VAL A 47 10.92 4.04 -0.22
CA VAL A 47 11.92 2.98 -0.51
C VAL A 47 11.89 2.55 -1.98
N GLN A 48 10.77 2.74 -2.69
CA GLN A 48 10.61 2.37 -4.10
C GLN A 48 10.68 3.57 -5.04
N ASP A 49 11.06 4.74 -4.52
CA ASP A 49 11.14 6.00 -5.28
C ASP A 49 9.86 6.30 -6.08
N VAL A 50 8.69 6.04 -5.48
CA VAL A 50 7.39 6.38 -6.08
C VAL A 50 7.22 7.91 -6.00
N PRO A 51 7.10 8.62 -7.13
CA PRO A 51 6.87 10.06 -7.17
C PRO A 51 5.57 10.45 -6.49
N GLU A 52 5.55 11.62 -5.86
CA GLU A 52 4.41 12.10 -5.05
C GLU A 52 3.08 12.11 -5.81
N GLU A 53 3.09 12.49 -7.08
CA GLU A 53 1.90 12.53 -7.95
C GLU A 53 1.20 11.17 -8.10
N ARG A 54 1.91 10.05 -7.93
CA ARG A 54 1.35 8.69 -8.03
C ARG A 54 0.94 8.09 -6.69
N ARG A 55 1.32 8.71 -5.57
CA ARG A 55 1.08 8.17 -4.23
C ARG A 55 -0.40 8.21 -3.83
N LEU A 56 -1.22 9.03 -4.46
CA LEU A 56 -2.64 9.16 -4.11
C LEU A 56 -3.50 8.01 -4.65
N GLY A 57 -2.95 7.14 -5.50
CA GLY A 57 -3.70 6.10 -6.20
C GLY A 57 -4.73 6.69 -7.18
N ARG A 58 -5.44 5.83 -7.90
CA ARG A 58 -6.53 6.28 -8.79
C ARG A 58 -7.78 6.63 -8.00
N ASP A 59 -8.54 7.62 -8.48
CA ASP A 59 -9.90 7.87 -8.03
C ASP A 59 -10.78 6.66 -8.32
N ILE A 60 -11.14 5.91 -7.28
CA ILE A 60 -12.04 4.77 -7.38
C ILE A 60 -13.46 5.32 -7.27
N LYS A 61 -14.21 5.33 -8.36
CA LYS A 61 -15.65 5.63 -8.29
C LYS A 61 -16.29 4.54 -7.42
N ILE A 62 -16.76 4.94 -6.24
CA ILE A 62 -17.56 4.07 -5.38
C ILE A 62 -18.74 3.63 -6.22
N LYS A 63 -18.87 2.32 -6.50
CA LYS A 63 -20.06 1.80 -7.16
C LYS A 63 -21.23 2.10 -6.24
N ASP A 64 -22.14 2.96 -6.70
CA ASP A 64 -23.45 3.14 -6.07
C ASP A 64 -24.02 1.75 -5.79
N GLY A 65 -24.34 1.52 -4.51
CA GLY A 65 -24.93 0.27 -4.05
C GLY A 65 -26.30 0.08 -4.69
N SER A 66 -26.33 -0.52 -5.86
CA SER A 66 -27.53 -1.08 -6.44
C SER A 66 -27.17 -2.42 -7.05
N SER A 67 -27.17 -3.43 -6.18
CA SER A 67 -27.52 -4.78 -6.60
C SER A 67 -29.03 -4.90 -6.35
N PRO A 68 -29.89 -4.73 -7.37
CA PRO A 68 -31.25 -5.22 -7.24
C PRO A 68 -31.20 -6.76 -7.11
N LEU A 69 -32.01 -7.27 -6.20
CA LEU A 69 -32.25 -8.70 -5.95
C LEU A 69 -32.72 -9.44 -7.20
#